data_AF-A0A1W9X865-F1
#
_entry.id   AF-A0A1W9X865-F1
#
_cell.length_a   1.000
_cell.length_b   1.000
_cell.length_c   1.000
_cell.angle_alpha   90.00
_cell.angle_beta   90.00
_cell.angle_gamma   90.00
#
_symmetry.space_group_name_H-M   'P 1'
#
loop_
_entity.id
_entity.type
_entity.pdbx_description
1 polymer ?
#
loop_
_entity_poly.entity_id
_entity_poly.type
_entity_poly.pdbx_seq_one_letter_code
_entity_poly.pdbx_strand_id
1 'polypeptide(L)'
;MVILDGSASSDPDADDVLTYQWTQTAGTEAELSDPTLAQPEFIAPDIASHTESLTFTMEVKDENNAADTAEVSVKIREFRDYHSADYNPPDHQISLSELLRVIQFYNTEGTCFCDPDGKDGYAAEGEDSMSCGMHSSDYIISPDKSEEDWHIGQSELLRLIQFCNSPGYHADPNEEDGFAPGAE
;
A
#
# COMPACT_ATOMS: atom_id res chain seq x y z
N MET A 1 -8.64 -6.52 6.53
CA MET A 1 -9.30 -7.69 5.92
C MET A 1 -9.63 -7.32 4.49
N VAL A 2 -9.32 -8.21 3.54
CA VAL A 2 -9.52 -7.98 2.10
C VAL A 2 -10.43 -9.09 1.57
N ILE A 3 -11.36 -8.73 0.67
CA ILE A 3 -12.27 -9.66 0.00
C ILE A 3 -11.93 -9.66 -1.49
N LEU A 4 -11.70 -10.84 -2.07
CA LEU A 4 -11.62 -10.99 -3.52
C LEU A 4 -13.04 -11.25 -4.04
N ASP A 5 -13.49 -10.55 -5.08
CA ASP A 5 -14.90 -10.62 -5.51
C ASP A 5 -15.06 -11.13 -6.95
N GLY A 6 -15.44 -12.39 -7.07
CA GLY A 6 -15.84 -13.04 -8.33
C GLY A 6 -17.35 -13.12 -8.55
N SER A 7 -18.17 -12.52 -7.69
CA SER A 7 -19.63 -12.68 -7.72
C SER A 7 -20.32 -12.14 -8.98
N ALA A 8 -19.62 -11.29 -9.75
CA ALA A 8 -20.09 -10.75 -11.03
C ALA A 8 -19.87 -11.70 -12.22
N SER A 9 -19.23 -12.86 -12.02
CA SER A 9 -19.11 -13.90 -13.06
C SER A 9 -20.48 -14.40 -13.49
N SER A 10 -20.63 -14.71 -14.77
CA SER A 10 -21.89 -15.16 -15.36
C SER A 10 -21.65 -16.15 -16.49
N ASP A 11 -22.52 -17.14 -16.61
CA ASP A 11 -22.59 -18.00 -17.79
C ASP A 11 -23.85 -17.68 -18.63
N PRO A 12 -23.77 -17.64 -19.97
CA PRO A 12 -24.94 -17.45 -20.84
C PRO A 12 -25.97 -18.59 -20.82
N ASP A 13 -25.56 -19.81 -20.47
CA ASP A 13 -26.42 -20.97 -20.33
C ASP A 13 -27.24 -20.86 -19.03
N ALA A 14 -28.55 -21.07 -19.17
CA ALA A 14 -29.46 -20.89 -18.05
C ALA A 14 -29.28 -22.01 -17.01
N ASP A 15 -29.31 -21.61 -15.74
CA ASP A 15 -29.29 -22.49 -14.56
C ASP A 15 -27.97 -23.20 -14.26
N ASP A 16 -26.87 -22.85 -14.94
CA ASP A 16 -25.55 -23.39 -14.65
C ASP A 16 -25.01 -22.89 -13.29
N VAL A 17 -24.46 -23.83 -12.51
CA VAL A 17 -23.77 -23.52 -11.26
C VAL A 17 -22.30 -23.25 -11.55
N LEU A 18 -21.86 -22.03 -11.22
CA LEU A 18 -20.46 -21.66 -11.33
C LEU A 18 -19.65 -22.22 -10.16
N THR A 19 -18.49 -22.79 -10.48
CA THR A 19 -17.48 -23.21 -9.52
C THR A 19 -16.26 -22.28 -9.62
N TYR A 20 -15.69 -21.92 -8.47
CA TYR A 20 -14.61 -20.95 -8.36
C TYR A 20 -13.35 -21.64 -7.83
N GLN A 21 -12.19 -21.18 -8.27
CA GLN A 21 -10.92 -21.54 -7.69
C GLN A 21 -9.98 -20.33 -7.72
N TRP A 22 -9.65 -19.82 -6.54
CA TRP A 22 -8.64 -18.80 -6.36
C TRP A 22 -7.28 -19.44 -6.10
N THR A 23 -6.24 -18.92 -6.74
CA THR A 23 -4.84 -19.34 -6.54
C THR A 23 -3.98 -18.10 -6.42
N GLN A 24 -3.23 -17.97 -5.32
CA GLN A 24 -2.19 -16.96 -5.24
C GLN A 24 -1.00 -17.36 -6.12
N THR A 25 -0.55 -16.46 -6.99
CA THR A 25 0.49 -16.71 -8.00
C THR A 25 1.76 -15.89 -7.77
N ALA A 26 1.68 -14.82 -6.97
CA ALA A 26 2.84 -14.02 -6.58
C ALA A 26 2.64 -13.37 -5.19
N GLY A 27 3.77 -12.97 -4.60
CA GLY A 27 3.82 -12.25 -3.33
C GLY A 27 3.94 -13.15 -2.10
N THR A 28 4.07 -12.53 -0.92
CA THR A 28 4.00 -13.22 0.39
C THR A 28 2.69 -13.98 0.55
N GLU A 29 2.76 -15.23 1.03
CA GLU A 29 1.60 -16.12 1.16
C GLU A 29 0.50 -15.51 2.05
N ALA A 30 -0.71 -15.42 1.51
CA ALA A 30 -1.92 -14.98 2.20
C ALA A 30 -2.90 -16.15 2.34
N GLU A 31 -3.29 -16.47 3.57
CA GLU A 31 -4.25 -17.53 3.85
C GLU A 31 -5.68 -17.08 3.49
N LEU A 32 -6.24 -17.66 2.43
CA LEU A 32 -7.63 -17.45 2.02
C LEU A 32 -8.57 -18.28 2.91
N SER A 33 -9.71 -17.69 3.29
CA SER A 33 -10.72 -18.35 4.12
C SER A 33 -11.25 -19.65 3.51
N ASP A 34 -11.59 -19.62 2.22
CA ASP A 34 -11.88 -20.79 1.39
C ASP A 34 -11.69 -20.40 -0.09
N PRO A 35 -10.63 -20.89 -0.77
CA PRO A 35 -10.32 -20.50 -2.15
C PRO A 35 -11.36 -20.97 -3.18
N THR A 36 -12.37 -21.74 -2.79
CA THR A 36 -13.45 -22.22 -3.67
C THR A 36 -14.72 -21.36 -3.64
N LEU A 37 -14.77 -20.34 -2.76
CA LEU A 37 -15.88 -19.40 -2.72
C LEU A 37 -15.77 -18.35 -3.83
N ALA A 38 -16.91 -17.79 -4.23
CA ALA A 38 -16.94 -16.62 -5.11
C ALA A 38 -16.30 -15.38 -4.44
N GLN A 39 -16.36 -15.33 -3.10
CA GLN A 39 -15.85 -14.23 -2.27
C GLN A 39 -15.00 -14.74 -1.10
N PRO A 40 -13.78 -15.25 -1.34
CA PRO A 40 -12.86 -15.57 -0.25
C PRO A 40 -12.36 -14.28 0.40
N GLU A 41 -11.98 -14.41 1.67
CA GLU A 41 -11.40 -13.32 2.46
C GLU A 41 -10.00 -13.71 2.92
N PHE A 42 -9.11 -12.73 3.07
CA PHE A 42 -7.83 -12.94 3.74
C PHE A 42 -7.46 -11.74 4.62
N ILE A 43 -6.58 -11.99 5.58
CA ILE A 43 -5.89 -10.95 6.35
C ILE A 43 -4.57 -10.69 5.64
N ALA A 44 -4.28 -9.41 5.35
CA ALA A 44 -3.01 -9.03 4.73
C ALA A 44 -1.84 -9.58 5.57
N PRO A 45 -0.87 -10.27 4.95
CA PRO A 45 0.30 -10.76 5.67
C PRO A 45 1.13 -9.59 6.18
N ASP A 46 1.84 -9.82 7.27
CA ASP A 46 2.86 -8.89 7.76
C ASP A 46 4.07 -8.95 6.83
N ILE A 47 4.39 -7.82 6.18
CA ILE A 47 5.53 -7.70 5.27
C ILE A 47 6.60 -6.84 5.93
N ALA A 48 7.83 -7.37 5.99
CA ALA A 48 8.93 -6.72 6.68
C ALA A 48 9.40 -5.48 5.89
N SER A 49 8.91 -4.31 6.29
CA SER A 49 9.39 -2.99 5.87
C SER A 49 9.67 -2.84 4.37
N HIS A 50 8.78 -3.37 3.52
CA HIS A 50 8.74 -3.07 2.09
C HIS A 50 7.27 -3.05 1.64
N THR A 51 7.02 -2.52 0.46
CA THR A 51 5.73 -2.66 -0.22
C THR A 51 5.78 -3.92 -1.10
N GLU A 52 4.69 -4.66 -1.22
CA GLU A 52 4.61 -5.83 -2.10
C GLU A 52 3.23 -5.97 -2.71
N SER A 53 3.16 -6.54 -3.91
CA SER A 53 1.90 -6.93 -4.53
C SER A 53 1.65 -8.43 -4.38
N LEU A 54 0.48 -8.78 -3.86
CA LEU A 54 -0.04 -10.15 -3.88
C LEU A 54 -0.89 -10.33 -5.13
N THR A 55 -0.55 -11.29 -5.97
CA THR A 55 -1.31 -11.58 -7.19
C THR A 55 -2.12 -12.85 -7.02
N PHE A 56 -3.39 -12.79 -7.39
CA PHE A 56 -4.32 -13.92 -7.36
C PHE A 56 -4.91 -14.13 -8.74
N THR A 57 -4.99 -15.38 -9.16
CA THR A 57 -5.74 -15.80 -10.34
C THR A 57 -7.01 -16.51 -9.89
N MET A 58 -8.14 -16.08 -10.42
CA MET A 58 -9.42 -16.78 -10.32
C MET A 58 -9.61 -17.62 -11.59
N GLU A 59 -9.99 -18.88 -11.42
CA GLU A 59 -10.60 -19.71 -12.45
C GLU A 59 -12.08 -19.90 -12.10
N VAL A 60 -12.97 -19.69 -13.07
CA VAL A 60 -14.41 -19.95 -12.93
C VAL A 60 -14.82 -20.98 -13.98
N LYS A 61 -15.56 -22.00 -13.57
CA LYS A 61 -16.03 -23.09 -14.44
C LYS A 61 -17.54 -23.28 -14.37
N ASP A 62 -18.14 -23.56 -15.51
CA ASP A 62 -19.52 -24.03 -15.64
C ASP A 62 -19.63 -25.55 -15.36
N GLU A 63 -20.84 -26.12 -15.47
CA GLU A 63 -21.04 -27.56 -15.26
C GLU A 63 -20.48 -28.43 -16.41
N ASN A 64 -20.23 -27.82 -17.56
CA ASN A 64 -19.69 -28.45 -18.76
C ASN A 64 -18.15 -28.41 -18.83
N ASN A 65 -17.49 -27.84 -17.82
CA ASN A 65 -16.06 -27.55 -17.74
C ASN A 65 -15.55 -26.50 -18.74
N ALA A 66 -16.41 -25.64 -19.29
CA ALA A 66 -15.96 -24.38 -19.85
C ALA A 66 -15.38 -23.52 -18.71
N ALA A 67 -14.27 -22.84 -18.98
CA ALA A 67 -13.54 -22.08 -17.98
C ALA A 67 -13.17 -20.70 -18.49
N ASP A 68 -13.20 -19.72 -17.60
CA ASP A 68 -12.62 -18.40 -17.79
C ASP A 68 -11.71 -18.04 -16.62
N THR A 69 -10.75 -17.15 -16.85
CA THR A 69 -9.80 -16.73 -15.82
C THR A 69 -9.68 -15.22 -15.71
N ALA A 70 -9.46 -14.75 -14.48
CA ALA A 70 -9.19 -13.35 -14.19
C ALA A 70 -8.01 -13.23 -13.23
N GLU A 71 -7.29 -12.13 -13.29
CA GLU A 71 -6.20 -11.82 -12.39
C GLU A 71 -6.51 -10.55 -11.59
N VAL A 72 -6.15 -10.54 -10.32
CA VAL A 72 -6.22 -9.38 -9.44
C VAL A 72 -4.92 -9.24 -8.67
N SER A 73 -4.44 -8.01 -8.54
CA SER A 73 -3.26 -7.68 -7.75
C SER A 73 -3.66 -6.77 -6.59
N VAL A 74 -3.29 -7.18 -5.37
CA VAL A 74 -3.54 -6.45 -4.13
C VAL A 74 -2.20 -5.94 -3.61
N LYS A 75 -2.04 -4.62 -3.58
CA LYS A 75 -0.83 -3.97 -3.07
C LYS A 75 -0.91 -3.87 -1.54
N ILE A 76 0.04 -4.49 -0.85
CA ILE A 76 0.20 -4.48 0.60
C ILE A 76 1.34 -3.53 0.95
N ARG A 77 1.11 -2.65 1.93
CA ARG A 77 2.09 -1.74 2.49
C ARG A 77 2.38 -2.12 3.94
N GLU A 78 3.59 -1.86 4.41
CA GLU A 78 3.93 -1.95 5.83
C GLU A 78 2.94 -1.11 6.66
N PHE A 79 2.42 -1.68 7.75
CA PHE A 79 1.65 -0.93 8.72
C PHE A 79 2.60 -0.27 9.72
N ARG A 80 2.79 1.05 9.57
CA ARG A 80 3.41 1.88 10.60
C ARG A 80 2.30 2.61 11.36
N ASP A 81 2.34 2.54 12.69
CA ASP A 81 1.43 3.31 13.55
C ASP A 81 1.84 4.80 13.64
N TYR A 82 2.96 5.18 13.03
CA TYR A 82 3.44 6.55 12.89
C TYR A 82 3.88 6.84 11.45
N HIS A 83 3.78 8.11 11.06
CA HIS A 83 4.20 8.59 9.75
C HIS A 83 5.73 8.64 9.70
N SER A 84 6.38 8.18 8.60
CA SER A 84 7.85 8.06 8.54
C SER A 84 8.63 9.36 8.82
N ALA A 85 8.03 10.52 8.59
CA ALA A 85 8.61 11.83 8.95
C ALA A 85 8.65 12.09 10.46
N ASP A 86 7.84 11.41 11.27
CA ASP A 86 7.82 11.49 12.74
C ASP A 86 8.81 10.48 13.33
N TYR A 87 10.08 10.84 13.36
CA TYR A 87 11.16 9.88 13.63
C TYR A 87 11.95 10.20 14.91
N ASN A 88 11.80 11.38 15.51
CA ASN A 88 12.71 11.80 16.58
C ASN A 88 12.07 12.64 17.71
N PRO A 89 11.51 11.96 18.74
CA PRO A 89 11.02 10.57 18.72
C PRO A 89 9.66 10.49 18.02
N PRO A 90 9.23 9.31 17.53
CA PRO A 90 7.86 9.11 17.08
C PRO A 90 6.87 9.45 18.20
N ASP A 91 6.19 10.59 18.09
CA ASP A 91 5.31 11.12 19.13
C ASP A 91 3.92 11.56 18.63
N HIS A 92 3.59 11.12 17.41
CA HIS A 92 2.37 11.44 16.68
C HIS A 92 2.18 12.94 16.42
N GLN A 93 3.27 13.70 16.36
CA GLN A 93 3.28 15.10 15.95
C GLN A 93 4.42 15.36 14.97
N ILE A 94 4.12 16.02 13.85
CA ILE A 94 5.17 16.45 12.91
C ILE A 94 5.77 17.77 13.39
N SER A 95 6.96 17.72 13.98
CA SER A 95 7.69 18.92 14.38
C SER A 95 8.21 19.71 13.16
N LEU A 96 8.56 20.98 13.37
CA LEU A 96 9.20 21.78 12.32
C LEU A 96 10.52 21.17 11.86
N SER A 97 11.29 20.53 12.75
CA SER A 97 12.53 19.83 12.37
C SER A 97 12.29 18.66 11.43
N GLU A 98 11.20 17.93 11.64
CA GLU A 98 10.79 16.78 10.82
C GLU A 98 10.21 17.23 9.49
N LEU A 99 9.39 18.28 9.49
CA LEU A 99 8.94 18.89 8.23
C LEU A 99 10.13 19.41 7.40
N LEU A 100 11.11 20.07 8.03
CA LEU A 100 12.30 20.55 7.34
C LEU A 100 13.12 19.41 6.73
N ARG A 101 13.09 18.22 7.34
CA ARG A 101 13.73 17.02 6.80
C ARG A 101 13.09 16.59 5.49
N VAL A 102 11.76 16.60 5.41
CA VAL A 102 11.03 16.26 4.18
C VAL A 102 11.14 17.33 3.11
N ILE A 103 11.19 18.60 3.49
CA ILE A 103 11.47 19.72 2.56
C ILE A 103 12.84 19.54 1.88
N GLN A 104 13.81 18.90 2.52
CA GLN A 104 15.10 18.61 1.87
C GLN A 104 14.93 17.62 0.71
N PHE A 105 14.15 16.55 0.89
CA PHE A 105 13.84 15.61 -0.20
C PHE A 105 13.16 16.35 -1.36
N TYR A 106 12.11 17.12 -1.06
CA TYR A 106 11.38 17.92 -2.05
C TYR A 106 12.30 18.86 -2.86
N ASN A 107 13.28 19.50 -2.20
CA ASN A 107 14.21 20.41 -2.87
C ASN A 107 15.30 19.71 -3.69
N THR A 108 15.56 18.42 -3.43
CA THR A 108 16.49 17.57 -4.19
C THR A 108 15.72 16.73 -5.19
N GLU A 109 14.97 17.40 -6.07
CA GLU A 109 14.13 16.76 -7.10
C GLU A 109 13.07 15.80 -6.54
N GLY A 110 12.74 15.86 -5.25
CA GLY A 110 11.74 15.03 -4.58
C GLY A 110 12.19 13.61 -4.24
N THR A 111 13.38 13.18 -4.68
CA THR A 111 13.79 11.78 -4.58
C THR A 111 14.12 11.37 -3.14
N CYS A 112 13.60 10.22 -2.72
CA CYS A 112 13.93 9.57 -1.47
C CYS A 112 14.70 8.26 -1.75
N PHE A 113 15.82 8.05 -1.06
CA PHE A 113 16.60 6.81 -1.12
C PHE A 113 16.62 6.16 0.26
N CYS A 114 16.79 4.83 0.33
CA CYS A 114 16.98 4.16 1.60
C CYS A 114 18.38 4.42 2.15
N ASP A 115 18.44 4.84 3.41
CA ASP A 115 19.68 5.01 4.17
C ASP A 115 19.46 4.48 5.60
N PRO A 116 19.63 3.15 5.82
CA PRO A 116 19.37 2.51 7.11
C PRO A 116 20.23 3.07 8.26
N ASP A 117 21.38 3.65 7.92
CA ASP A 117 22.31 4.29 8.88
C ASP A 117 21.99 5.79 9.07
N GLY A 118 21.07 6.32 8.26
CA GLY A 118 20.57 7.68 8.27
C GLY A 118 19.67 7.98 9.47
N LYS A 119 19.34 9.27 9.64
CA LYS A 119 18.58 9.75 10.82
C LYS A 119 17.17 9.17 10.92
N ASP A 120 16.54 9.03 9.76
CA ASP A 120 15.14 8.66 9.57
C ASP A 120 15.00 7.40 8.71
N GLY A 121 16.11 6.74 8.37
CA GLY A 121 16.13 5.60 7.45
C GLY A 121 16.15 5.99 5.97
N TYR A 122 16.21 7.28 5.64
CA TYR A 122 16.16 7.80 4.28
C TYR A 122 17.29 8.80 3.98
N ALA A 123 17.57 9.04 2.70
CA ALA A 123 18.50 10.05 2.21
C ALA A 123 17.94 10.78 0.98
N ALA A 124 18.35 12.03 0.78
CA ALA A 124 17.96 12.83 -0.39
C ALA A 124 18.84 12.55 -1.62
N GLU A 125 19.95 11.86 -1.42
CA GLU A 125 20.92 11.46 -2.44
C GLU A 125 21.43 10.06 -2.05
N GLY A 126 21.59 9.15 -3.01
CA GLY A 126 22.03 7.79 -2.73
C GLY A 126 22.18 6.93 -3.99
N GLU A 127 22.70 5.72 -3.81
CA GLU A 127 22.56 4.66 -4.82
C GLU A 127 21.13 4.09 -4.73
N ASP A 128 20.59 3.57 -5.85
CA ASP A 128 19.21 3.09 -6.08
C ASP A 128 18.77 1.90 -5.19
N SER A 129 19.13 1.91 -3.91
CA SER A 129 18.73 0.94 -2.91
C SER A 129 17.31 1.26 -2.47
N MET A 130 16.34 0.66 -3.13
CA MET A 130 14.93 0.60 -2.73
C MET A 130 14.72 -0.56 -1.73
N SER A 131 15.63 -0.71 -0.76
CA SER A 131 15.68 -1.87 0.15
C SER A 131 14.88 -1.70 1.45
N CYS A 132 14.28 -0.53 1.64
CA CYS A 132 13.45 -0.16 2.78
C CYS A 132 12.03 0.17 2.32
N GLY A 133 11.12 0.35 3.28
CA GLY A 133 9.74 0.74 2.99
C GLY A 133 9.69 2.17 2.48
N MET A 134 8.73 2.46 1.61
CA MET A 134 8.53 3.80 1.06
C MET A 134 8.35 4.82 2.18
N HIS A 135 8.80 6.04 1.93
CA HIS A 135 8.53 7.15 2.85
C HIS A 135 7.01 7.42 2.84
N SER A 136 6.36 7.55 4.01
CA SER A 136 4.91 7.71 4.14
C SER A 136 4.34 8.94 3.40
N SER A 137 5.18 9.95 3.13
CA SER A 137 4.78 11.11 2.32
C SER A 137 4.71 10.82 0.83
N ASP A 138 5.38 9.79 0.32
CA ASP A 138 5.25 9.32 -1.07
C ASP A 138 4.07 8.33 -1.14
N TYR A 139 2.86 8.87 -1.09
CA TYR A 139 1.62 8.09 -1.12
C TYR A 139 0.94 8.12 -2.48
N ILE A 140 1.23 9.14 -3.30
CA ILE A 140 0.69 9.32 -4.64
C ILE A 140 1.54 8.52 -5.61
N ILE A 141 1.02 7.35 -5.96
CA ILE A 141 1.55 6.54 -7.05
C ILE A 141 1.39 7.32 -8.36
N SER A 142 2.37 7.19 -9.26
CA SER A 142 2.44 7.80 -10.61
C SER A 142 1.08 7.87 -11.34
N PRO A 143 0.87 8.77 -12.32
CA PRO A 143 -0.43 8.97 -12.98
C PRO A 143 -1.04 7.71 -13.64
N ASP A 144 -0.22 6.71 -13.94
CA ASP A 144 -0.60 5.40 -14.47
C ASP A 144 -0.80 4.32 -13.38
N LYS A 145 -0.65 4.69 -12.11
CA LYS A 145 -0.82 3.89 -10.88
C LYS A 145 0.00 2.60 -10.89
N SER A 146 1.05 2.53 -11.70
CA SER A 146 1.76 1.30 -12.01
C SER A 146 3.00 1.13 -11.13
N GLU A 147 3.64 2.23 -10.69
CA GLU A 147 4.90 2.16 -9.94
C GLU A 147 5.02 3.24 -8.86
N GLU A 148 5.75 2.84 -7.83
CA GLU A 148 6.32 3.67 -6.78
C GLU A 148 7.31 4.63 -7.42
N ASP A 149 7.06 5.96 -7.40
CA ASP A 149 7.94 6.91 -8.08
C ASP A 149 9.06 7.45 -7.18
N TRP A 150 9.06 7.05 -5.89
CA TRP A 150 10.08 7.41 -4.90
C TRP A 150 10.27 8.93 -4.80
N HIS A 151 9.21 9.69 -5.09
CA HIS A 151 9.25 11.11 -5.31
C HIS A 151 8.19 11.84 -4.48
N ILE A 152 8.64 12.66 -3.54
CA ILE A 152 7.74 13.52 -2.76
C ILE A 152 7.40 14.75 -3.61
N GLY A 153 6.18 14.77 -4.15
CA GLY A 153 5.60 15.86 -4.92
C GLY A 153 5.00 16.98 -4.06
N GLN A 154 4.44 17.99 -4.75
CA GLN A 154 3.91 19.18 -4.09
C GLN A 154 2.68 18.88 -3.22
N SER A 155 1.74 18.08 -3.70
CA SER A 155 0.54 17.69 -2.95
C SER A 155 0.88 16.90 -1.69
N GLU A 156 1.92 16.08 -1.76
CA GLU A 156 2.43 15.27 -0.67
C GLU A 156 3.12 16.11 0.39
N LEU A 157 3.98 17.04 -0.03
CA LEU A 157 4.55 18.02 0.87
C LEU A 157 3.46 18.87 1.55
N LEU A 158 2.43 19.30 0.82
CA LEU A 158 1.32 20.06 1.38
C LEU A 158 0.52 19.25 2.40
N ARG A 159 0.35 17.94 2.19
CA ARG A 159 -0.28 17.03 3.15
C ARG A 159 0.52 16.98 4.45
N LEU A 160 1.84 16.79 4.37
CA LEU A 160 2.70 16.79 5.56
C LEU A 160 2.67 18.13 6.32
N ILE A 161 2.59 19.25 5.60
CA ILE A 161 2.44 20.59 6.20
C ILE A 161 1.13 20.69 7.01
N GLN A 162 0.06 20.00 6.61
CA GLN A 162 -1.18 19.97 7.39
C GLN A 162 -0.99 19.28 8.75
N PHE A 163 -0.27 18.15 8.78
CA PHE A 163 0.07 17.47 10.03
C PHE A 163 0.93 18.34 10.95
N CYS A 164 1.92 19.05 10.41
CA CYS A 164 2.77 19.96 11.18
C CYS A 164 1.99 21.16 11.77
N ASN A 165 0.90 21.58 11.12
CA ASN A 165 0.01 22.64 11.61
C ASN A 165 -1.11 22.11 12.53
N SER A 166 -1.17 20.81 12.75
CA SER A 166 -2.17 20.16 13.60
C SER A 166 -1.58 19.86 14.99
N PRO A 167 -2.40 19.70 16.04
CA PRO A 167 -1.92 19.35 17.38
C PRO A 167 -1.37 17.91 17.48
N GLY A 168 -1.41 17.14 16.40
CA GLY A 168 -0.99 15.76 16.25
C GLY A 168 -1.58 15.16 14.98
N TYR A 169 -1.36 13.86 14.78
CA TYR A 169 -2.00 13.04 13.76
C TYR A 169 -2.24 11.64 14.34
N HIS A 170 -2.99 10.80 13.63
CA HIS A 170 -3.21 9.40 13.99
C HIS A 170 -3.36 8.54 12.74
N ALA A 171 -3.23 7.22 12.89
CA ALA A 171 -3.45 6.29 11.79
C ALA A 171 -4.94 6.23 11.44
N ASP A 172 -5.29 6.48 10.19
CA ASP A 172 -6.63 6.32 9.64
C ASP A 172 -6.55 5.62 8.28
N PRO A 173 -6.93 4.33 8.19
CA PRO A 173 -6.84 3.56 6.95
C PRO A 173 -7.80 4.06 5.85
N ASN A 174 -8.72 4.99 6.16
CA ASN A 174 -9.62 5.57 5.18
C ASN A 174 -9.05 6.81 4.47
N GLU A 175 -7.95 7.35 4.97
CA GLU A 175 -7.25 8.50 4.38
C GLU A 175 -6.23 8.05 3.30
N GLU A 176 -5.86 8.97 2.41
CA GLU A 176 -5.05 8.67 1.21
C GLU A 176 -3.64 8.13 1.53
N ASP A 177 -3.04 8.61 2.62
CA ASP A 177 -1.72 8.26 3.13
C ASP A 177 -1.78 7.33 4.35
N GLY A 178 -2.98 6.94 4.79
CA GLY A 178 -3.19 6.15 6.00
C GLY A 178 -3.13 6.95 7.30
N PHE A 179 -3.12 8.30 7.24
CA PHE A 179 -3.03 9.16 8.41
C PHE A 179 -4.01 10.34 8.36
N ALA A 180 -4.55 10.74 9.51
CA ALA A 180 -5.45 11.88 9.66
C ALA A 180 -4.89 12.93 10.64
N PRO A 181 -5.11 14.24 10.40
CA PRO A 181 -4.69 15.28 11.33
C PRO A 181 -5.58 15.31 12.59
N GLY A 182 -4.97 15.63 13.74
CA GLY A 182 -5.65 15.73 15.03
C GLY A 182 -5.37 14.55 15.95
N ALA A 183 -5.80 14.68 17.21
CA ALA A 183 -5.80 13.59 18.18
C ALA A 183 -6.98 12.63 17.91
N GLU A 184 -6.80 11.34 18.21
CA GLU A 184 -7.89 10.34 18.23
C GLU A 184 -9.01 10.68 19.23
#